data_AF-A0A976JIV7-F1
#
_entry.id   AF-A0A976JIV7-F1
#
_cell.length_a   1.000
_cell.length_b   1.000
_cell.length_c   1.000
_cell.angle_alpha   90.00
_cell.angle_beta   90.00
_cell.angle_gamma   90.00
#
_symmetry.space_group_name_H-M   'P 1'
#
loop_
_entity.id
_entity.type
_entity.pdbx_description
1 polymer ?
#
loop_
_entity_poly.entity_id
_entity_poly.type
_entity_poly.pdbx_seq_one_letter_code
_entity_poly.pdbx_strand_id
1 'polypeptide(L)'
;MKHLLLILLLSVSAVGCANFAYPDRTFIEQMDHETDGFFVPGQDFSVVPGDNGVEGRTMDEIRQRTPASARTREDELESRSLAGELRAKLNSLDEREYDEYARYREYLPTNSDKLYYLNLPREERVDYLMTRGYAPEISKKYLKEKQNGRGMSYFESRAVRVTEITHGMSKLQVQDLWGRPTRVDVAGNPANENERWSFYESGKVRQVFFENGRVAGWIVD
;
A
#
# COMPACT_ATOMS: atom_id res chain seq x y z
N MET A 1 -50.41 -32.23 -34.20
CA MET A 1 -49.47 -31.47 -35.06
C MET A 1 -49.82 -29.99 -35.21
N LYS A 2 -51.08 -29.60 -35.44
CA LYS A 2 -51.48 -28.18 -35.59
C LYS A 2 -51.18 -27.29 -34.36
N HIS A 3 -51.32 -27.81 -33.14
CA HIS A 3 -50.99 -27.07 -31.92
C HIS A 3 -49.48 -26.93 -31.66
N LEU A 4 -48.66 -27.85 -32.17
CA LEU A 4 -47.19 -27.78 -32.03
C LEU A 4 -46.60 -26.66 -32.90
N LEU A 5 -47.17 -26.48 -34.09
CA LEU A 5 -46.78 -25.40 -35.01
C LEU A 5 -47.15 -24.01 -34.45
N LEU A 6 -48.27 -23.91 -33.74
CA LEU A 6 -48.73 -22.66 -33.14
C LEU A 6 -47.88 -22.24 -31.94
N ILE A 7 -47.43 -23.21 -31.13
CA ILE A 7 -46.52 -22.97 -30.01
C ILE A 7 -45.12 -22.57 -30.52
N LEU A 8 -44.66 -23.19 -31.61
CA LEU A 8 -43.39 -22.81 -32.24
C LEU A 8 -43.43 -21.38 -32.80
N LEU A 9 -44.53 -20.98 -33.46
CA LEU A 9 -44.70 -19.60 -33.96
C LEU A 9 -44.79 -18.57 -32.82
N LEU A 10 -45.44 -18.91 -31.71
CA LEU A 10 -45.55 -18.00 -30.55
C LEU A 10 -44.20 -17.79 -29.85
N SER A 11 -43.33 -18.80 -29.86
CA SER A 11 -42.00 -18.74 -29.24
C SER A 11 -41.02 -17.87 -30.02
N VAL A 12 -41.14 -17.80 -31.35
CA VAL A 12 -40.29 -16.95 -32.21
C VAL A 12 -40.63 -15.46 -32.09
N SER A 13 -41.89 -15.12 -31.80
CA SER A 13 -42.30 -13.73 -31.54
C SER A 13 -41.92 -13.19 -30.15
N ALA A 14 -41.58 -14.06 -29.20
CA ALA A 14 -41.20 -13.69 -27.83
C ALA A 14 -39.69 -13.51 -27.65
N VAL A 15 -38.86 -13.99 -28.58
CA VAL A 15 -37.43 -13.65 -28.67
C VAL A 15 -37.32 -12.31 -29.38
N GLY A 16 -37.52 -11.26 -28.59
CA GLY A 16 -37.76 -9.90 -29.05
C GLY A 16 -36.70 -9.32 -29.99
N CYS A 17 -37.20 -8.45 -30.87
CA CYS A 17 -36.46 -7.55 -31.74
C CYS A 17 -35.53 -6.55 -31.00
N ALA A 18 -35.32 -6.68 -29.69
CA ALA A 18 -34.47 -5.79 -28.91
C ALA A 18 -32.97 -6.11 -29.03
N ASN A 19 -32.60 -7.37 -29.28
CA ASN A 19 -31.19 -7.78 -29.31
C ASN A 19 -30.50 -7.63 -30.68
N PHE A 20 -31.25 -7.42 -31.76
CA PHE A 20 -30.67 -7.25 -33.11
C PHE A 20 -30.51 -5.79 -33.53
N ALA A 21 -31.11 -4.85 -32.79
CA ALA A 21 -31.09 -3.45 -33.18
C ALA A 21 -29.78 -2.75 -32.81
N TYR A 22 -29.06 -3.14 -31.74
CA TYR A 22 -27.91 -2.37 -31.24
C TYR A 22 -26.81 -3.17 -30.51
N PRO A 23 -25.98 -3.98 -31.19
CA PRO A 23 -24.74 -4.47 -30.60
C PRO A 23 -23.63 -3.39 -30.52
N ASP A 24 -23.67 -2.37 -31.39
CA ASP A 24 -22.56 -1.40 -31.55
C ASP A 24 -22.94 0.07 -31.24
N ARG A 25 -23.89 0.31 -30.32
CA ARG A 25 -24.12 1.68 -29.81
C ARG A 25 -23.18 2.02 -28.66
N THR A 26 -21.88 2.00 -28.93
CA THR A 26 -20.92 2.78 -28.16
C THR A 26 -20.80 4.14 -28.82
N PHE A 27 -21.74 5.06 -28.51
CA PHE A 27 -21.62 6.47 -28.89
C PHE A 27 -20.34 7.15 -28.33
N ILE A 28 -19.56 6.43 -27.51
CA ILE A 28 -18.23 6.81 -27.05
C ILE A 28 -17.32 7.21 -28.21
N GLU A 29 -17.33 6.46 -29.33
CA GLU A 29 -16.44 6.75 -30.46
C GLU A 29 -16.86 8.02 -31.21
N GLN A 30 -18.16 8.34 -31.28
CA GLN A 30 -18.66 9.57 -31.91
C GLN A 30 -18.62 10.80 -30.99
N MET A 31 -18.62 10.61 -29.67
CA MET A 31 -18.49 11.69 -28.69
C MET A 31 -17.05 12.20 -28.53
N ASP A 32 -16.05 11.37 -28.89
CA ASP A 32 -14.61 11.70 -28.73
C ASP A 32 -14.02 12.46 -29.93
N HIS A 33 -14.79 12.72 -30.99
CA HIS A 33 -14.28 13.29 -32.25
C HIS A 33 -14.63 14.76 -32.53
N GLU A 34 -15.40 15.43 -31.66
CA GLU A 34 -15.52 16.90 -31.74
C GLU A 34 -14.36 17.55 -31.00
N THR A 35 -13.19 17.57 -31.64
CA THR A 35 -11.97 18.20 -31.08
C THR A 35 -12.06 19.72 -30.99
N ASP A 36 -12.96 20.33 -31.76
CA ASP A 36 -13.28 21.74 -31.69
C ASP A 36 -14.74 21.88 -31.24
N GLY A 37 -14.97 22.14 -29.95
CA GLY A 37 -16.30 22.47 -29.49
C GLY A 37 -16.87 23.67 -30.26
N PHE A 38 -18.19 23.74 -30.43
CA PHE A 38 -18.90 24.85 -31.11
C PHE A 38 -18.51 26.24 -30.60
N PHE A 39 -17.90 26.33 -29.42
CA PHE A 39 -17.21 27.53 -28.96
C PHE A 39 -15.79 27.22 -28.51
N VAL A 40 -14.82 27.99 -29.02
CA VAL A 40 -13.40 27.88 -28.70
C VAL A 40 -12.98 29.02 -27.76
N PRO A 41 -12.50 28.72 -26.54
CA PRO A 41 -11.98 29.73 -25.62
C PRO A 41 -10.85 30.55 -26.26
N GLY A 42 -10.88 31.88 -26.13
CA GLY A 42 -9.88 32.77 -26.72
C GLY A 42 -10.16 33.19 -28.18
N GLN A 43 -10.96 32.44 -28.93
CA GLN A 43 -11.48 32.86 -30.24
C GLN A 43 -12.89 33.45 -30.15
N ASP A 44 -13.83 32.70 -29.57
CA ASP A 44 -15.25 33.09 -29.51
C ASP A 44 -15.59 33.93 -28.28
N PHE A 45 -14.74 33.86 -27.25
CA PHE A 45 -14.89 34.61 -26.01
C PHE A 45 -13.60 35.37 -25.69
N SER A 46 -13.74 36.66 -25.39
CA SER A 46 -12.62 37.50 -24.96
C SER A 46 -12.22 37.20 -23.51
N VAL A 47 -10.93 37.34 -23.22
CA VAL A 47 -10.39 37.18 -21.86
C VAL A 47 -10.98 38.26 -20.94
N VAL A 48 -11.66 37.82 -19.88
CA VAL A 48 -12.27 38.69 -18.87
C VAL A 48 -11.37 38.79 -17.63
N PRO A 49 -11.44 39.90 -16.85
CA PRO A 49 -10.68 40.00 -15.60
C PRO A 49 -11.03 38.87 -14.63
N GLY A 50 -10.03 38.11 -14.20
CA GLY A 50 -10.19 36.90 -13.38
C GLY A 50 -9.97 35.59 -14.14
N ASP A 51 -9.84 35.67 -15.47
CA ASP A 51 -9.43 34.54 -16.29
C ASP A 51 -7.90 34.43 -16.36
N ASN A 52 -7.40 33.20 -16.47
CA ASN A 52 -5.96 32.92 -16.45
C ASN A 52 -5.33 33.10 -17.84
N GLY A 53 -6.15 33.32 -18.87
CA GLY A 53 -5.74 33.37 -20.28
C GLY A 53 -5.24 32.02 -20.82
N VAL A 54 -5.53 30.92 -20.11
CA VAL A 54 -5.13 29.57 -20.52
C VAL A 54 -6.20 29.00 -21.45
N GLU A 55 -5.81 28.62 -22.66
CA GLU A 55 -6.69 27.94 -23.61
C GLU A 55 -7.02 26.53 -23.13
N GLY A 56 -8.31 26.28 -22.90
CA GLY A 56 -8.82 24.97 -22.51
C GLY A 56 -8.47 24.56 -21.08
N ARG A 57 -8.89 23.34 -20.73
CA ARG A 57 -8.60 22.72 -19.43
C ARG A 57 -7.43 21.78 -19.59
N THR A 58 -6.55 21.73 -18.59
CA THR A 58 -5.51 20.70 -18.58
C THR A 58 -6.15 19.31 -18.44
N MET A 59 -5.50 18.27 -18.97
CA MET A 59 -5.99 16.90 -18.82
C MET A 59 -6.13 16.49 -17.35
N ASP A 60 -5.30 17.06 -16.46
CA ASP A 60 -5.41 16.83 -15.03
C ASP A 60 -6.64 17.50 -14.43
N GLU A 61 -6.99 18.72 -14.85
CA GLU A 61 -8.23 19.39 -14.44
C GLU A 61 -9.47 18.60 -14.93
N ILE A 62 -9.45 18.13 -16.17
CA ILE A 62 -10.52 17.29 -16.72
C ILE A 62 -10.64 16.00 -15.92
N ARG A 63 -9.52 15.32 -15.64
CA ARG A 63 -9.50 14.08 -14.84
C ARG A 63 -10.07 14.30 -13.43
N GLN A 64 -9.69 15.39 -12.78
CA GLN A 64 -10.15 15.73 -11.43
C GLN A 64 -11.65 16.05 -11.34
N ARG A 65 -12.24 16.56 -12.44
CA ARG A 65 -13.67 16.91 -12.54
C ARG A 65 -14.52 15.73 -13.00
N THR A 66 -13.97 14.90 -13.87
CA THR A 66 -14.62 13.74 -14.47
C THR A 66 -13.77 12.50 -14.21
N PRO A 67 -13.86 11.92 -13.00
CA PRO A 67 -13.10 10.73 -12.66
C PRO A 67 -13.61 9.53 -13.48
N ALA A 68 -12.69 8.71 -13.98
CA ALA A 68 -12.99 7.58 -14.87
C ALA A 68 -13.82 6.47 -14.20
N SER A 69 -13.80 6.37 -12.86
CA SER A 69 -14.57 5.39 -12.09
C SER A 69 -14.93 5.91 -10.71
N ALA A 70 -15.88 5.25 -10.03
CA ALA A 70 -16.22 5.57 -8.63
C ALA A 70 -15.03 5.40 -7.69
N ARG A 71 -14.23 4.35 -7.89
CA ARG A 71 -13.00 4.11 -7.11
C ARG A 71 -11.98 5.23 -7.30
N THR A 72 -11.75 5.64 -8.56
CA THR A 72 -10.85 6.77 -8.87
C THR A 72 -11.31 8.05 -8.17
N ARG A 73 -12.63 8.30 -8.13
CA ARG A 73 -13.19 9.44 -7.41
C ARG A 73 -12.89 9.38 -5.92
N GLU A 74 -13.04 8.22 -5.29
CA GLU A 74 -12.74 8.03 -3.86
C GLU A 74 -11.26 8.28 -3.56
N ASP A 75 -10.37 7.69 -4.36
CA ASP A 75 -8.91 7.87 -4.23
C ASP A 75 -8.51 9.35 -4.37
N GLU A 76 -9.11 10.07 -5.32
CA GLU A 76 -8.88 11.50 -5.52
C GLU A 76 -9.40 12.37 -4.37
N LEU A 77 -10.54 12.01 -3.78
CA LEU A 77 -11.11 12.71 -2.63
C LEU A 77 -10.25 12.51 -1.38
N GLU A 78 -9.77 11.29 -1.15
CA GLU A 78 -8.84 10.97 -0.07
C GLU A 78 -7.53 11.75 -0.22
N SER A 79 -6.92 11.71 -1.42
CA SER A 79 -5.69 12.44 -1.71
C SER A 79 -5.84 13.95 -1.48
N ARG A 80 -6.99 14.52 -1.87
CA ARG A 80 -7.33 15.93 -1.60
C ARG A 80 -7.48 16.22 -0.11
N SER A 81 -8.15 15.34 0.64
CA SER A 81 -8.29 15.47 2.10
C SER A 81 -6.92 15.49 2.78
N LEU A 82 -6.07 14.50 2.47
CA LEU A 82 -4.73 14.38 3.02
C LEU A 82 -3.84 15.58 2.67
N ALA A 83 -3.95 16.11 1.44
CA ALA A 83 -3.22 17.32 1.05
C ALA A 83 -3.68 18.56 1.85
N GLY A 84 -4.99 18.70 2.08
CA GLY A 84 -5.56 19.77 2.89
C GLY A 84 -5.12 19.68 4.35
N GLU A 85 -5.18 18.49 4.94
CA GLU A 85 -4.73 18.21 6.30
C GLU A 85 -3.23 18.49 6.47
N LEU A 86 -2.41 18.03 5.51
CA LEU A 86 -0.97 18.30 5.52
C LEU A 86 -0.69 19.80 5.47
N ARG A 87 -1.39 20.55 4.61
CA ARG A 87 -1.25 22.01 4.52
C ARG A 87 -1.62 22.69 5.84
N ALA A 88 -2.74 22.30 6.46
CA ALA A 88 -3.15 22.82 7.75
C ALA A 88 -2.10 22.53 8.83
N LYS A 89 -1.56 21.29 8.85
CA LYS A 89 -0.51 20.90 9.78
C LYS A 89 0.75 21.73 9.58
N LEU A 90 1.23 21.87 8.36
CA LEU A 90 2.42 22.67 8.05
C LEU A 90 2.27 24.12 8.47
N ASN A 91 1.08 24.71 8.30
CA ASN A 91 0.80 26.08 8.74
C ASN A 91 0.75 26.23 10.27
N SER A 92 0.54 25.13 11.00
CA SER A 92 0.51 25.11 12.47
C SER A 92 1.88 24.86 13.12
N LEU A 93 2.89 24.47 12.34
CA LEU A 93 4.22 24.17 12.86
C LEU A 93 4.97 25.46 13.23
N ASP A 94 5.72 25.39 14.32
CA ASP A 94 6.72 26.41 14.65
C ASP A 94 7.91 26.36 13.67
N GLU A 95 8.64 27.46 13.52
CA GLU A 95 9.76 27.59 12.58
C GLU A 95 10.81 26.47 12.78
N ARG A 96 11.12 26.14 14.04
CA ARG A 96 12.05 25.07 14.39
C ARG A 96 11.57 23.68 13.98
N GLU A 97 10.26 23.44 14.08
CA GLU A 97 9.66 22.16 13.69
C GLU A 97 9.58 22.03 12.18
N TYR A 98 9.28 23.13 11.50
CA TYR A 98 9.27 23.20 10.05
C TYR A 98 10.67 22.94 9.49
N ASP A 99 11.72 23.55 10.05
CA ASP A 99 13.11 23.29 9.65
C ASP A 99 13.50 21.82 9.82
N GLU A 100 13.09 21.22 10.94
CA GLU A 100 13.33 19.79 11.16
C GLU A 100 12.63 18.93 10.12
N TYR A 101 11.35 19.20 9.85
CA TYR A 101 10.58 18.52 8.81
C TYR A 101 11.20 18.74 7.42
N ALA A 102 11.65 19.95 7.10
CA ALA A 102 12.22 20.30 5.81
C ALA A 102 13.47 19.47 5.49
N ARG A 103 14.28 19.12 6.51
CA ARG A 103 15.42 18.21 6.35
C ARG A 103 15.03 16.79 5.95
N TYR A 104 13.81 16.35 6.29
CA TYR A 104 13.37 14.97 6.09
C TYR A 104 12.23 14.81 5.08
N ARG A 105 11.65 15.90 4.59
CA ARG A 105 10.49 15.90 3.68
C ARG A 105 10.70 15.07 2.41
N GLU A 106 11.94 15.02 1.91
CA GLU A 106 12.31 14.31 0.68
C GLU A 106 12.30 12.79 0.87
N TYR A 107 12.49 12.33 2.11
CA TYR A 107 12.44 10.93 2.48
C TYR A 107 11.00 10.43 2.71
N LEU A 108 10.00 11.32 2.71
CA LEU A 108 8.60 11.00 2.96
C LEU A 108 7.82 11.11 1.63
N PRO A 109 7.61 10.00 0.89
CA PRO A 109 7.09 10.07 -0.48
C PRO A 109 5.62 10.51 -0.54
N THR A 110 4.78 9.98 0.35
CA THR A 110 3.33 10.20 0.33
C THR A 110 2.88 11.28 1.30
N ASN A 111 1.73 11.90 1.05
CA ASN A 111 1.14 12.88 1.98
C ASN A 111 0.74 12.23 3.30
N SER A 112 0.29 10.96 3.27
CA SER A 112 0.00 10.18 4.47
C SER A 112 1.25 9.95 5.32
N ASP A 113 2.40 9.63 4.71
CA ASP A 113 3.67 9.46 5.44
C ASP A 113 4.12 10.76 6.09
N LYS A 114 4.00 11.88 5.36
CA LYS A 114 4.30 13.23 5.89
C LYS A 114 3.41 13.57 7.08
N LEU A 115 2.10 13.32 6.95
CA LEU A 115 1.13 13.60 8.01
C LEU A 115 1.39 12.74 9.24
N TYR A 116 1.66 11.44 9.04
CA TYR A 116 1.98 10.52 10.12
C TYR A 116 3.25 10.96 10.87
N TYR A 117 4.33 11.26 10.14
CA TYR A 117 5.57 11.76 10.70
C TYR A 117 5.38 13.03 11.56
N LEU A 118 4.60 13.99 11.06
CA LEU A 118 4.32 15.24 11.78
C LEU A 118 3.43 15.05 13.01
N ASN A 119 2.64 13.99 13.06
CA ASN A 119 1.81 13.65 14.21
C ASN A 119 2.53 12.83 15.28
N LEU A 120 3.68 12.23 14.95
CA LEU A 120 4.50 11.53 15.93
C LEU A 120 5.17 12.50 16.92
N PRO A 121 5.34 12.07 18.19
CA PRO A 121 6.25 12.72 19.13
C PRO A 121 7.67 12.85 18.54
N ARG A 122 8.41 13.90 18.93
CA ARG A 122 9.71 14.22 18.32
C ARG A 122 10.72 13.08 18.46
N GLU A 123 10.67 12.37 19.58
CA GLU A 123 11.49 11.22 19.90
C GLU A 123 11.23 10.00 18.99
N GLU A 124 9.99 9.79 18.53
CA GLU A 124 9.61 8.64 17.71
C GLU A 124 9.82 8.86 16.21
N ARG A 125 9.96 10.12 15.78
CA ARG A 125 10.17 10.50 14.38
C ARG A 125 11.41 9.86 13.77
N VAL A 126 12.48 9.80 14.55
CA VAL A 126 13.76 9.21 14.14
C VAL A 126 13.61 7.69 13.98
N ASP A 127 12.93 7.02 14.90
CA ASP A 127 12.66 5.59 14.84
C ASP A 127 11.73 5.24 13.66
N TYR A 128 10.75 6.10 13.36
CA TYR A 128 9.89 5.95 12.19
C TYR A 128 10.69 5.99 10.88
N LEU A 129 11.56 6.99 10.71
CA LEU A 129 12.42 7.12 9.53
C LEU A 129 13.37 5.92 9.38
N MET A 130 13.85 5.35 10.49
CA MET A 130 14.69 4.14 10.47
C MET A 130 13.90 2.89 10.10
N THR A 131 12.73 2.70 10.70
CA THR A 131 11.89 1.52 10.49
C THR A 131 11.41 1.44 9.04
N ARG A 132 11.13 2.58 8.42
CA ARG A 132 10.76 2.67 7.00
C ARG A 132 11.93 2.59 6.03
N GLY A 133 13.17 2.67 6.52
CA GLY A 133 14.37 2.69 5.68
C GLY A 133 14.53 3.96 4.84
N TYR A 134 13.78 5.01 5.17
CA TYR A 134 13.72 6.24 4.38
C TYR A 134 15.00 7.09 4.51
N ALA A 135 15.78 6.94 5.59
CA ALA A 135 16.98 7.73 5.82
C ALA A 135 18.20 6.87 6.25
N PRO A 136 18.89 6.21 5.30
CA PRO A 136 20.00 5.30 5.60
C PRO A 136 21.23 6.01 6.18
N GLU A 137 21.38 7.32 5.95
CA GLU A 137 22.48 8.11 6.54
C GLU A 137 22.23 8.42 8.02
N ILE A 138 20.97 8.73 8.38
CA ILE A 138 20.56 8.98 9.76
C ILE A 138 20.69 7.71 10.58
N SER A 139 20.27 6.56 10.03
CA SER A 139 20.35 5.28 10.74
C SER A 139 21.78 4.92 11.10
N LYS A 140 22.75 5.11 10.20
CA LYS A 140 24.18 4.86 10.47
C LYS A 140 24.72 5.74 11.59
N LYS A 141 24.38 7.04 11.60
CA LYS A 141 24.82 7.98 12.63
C LYS A 141 24.22 7.65 13.99
N TYR A 142 22.91 7.43 14.04
CA TYR A 142 22.17 7.16 15.27
C TYR A 142 22.56 5.82 15.91
N LEU A 143 22.73 4.76 15.11
CA LEU A 143 23.19 3.46 15.61
C LEU A 143 24.60 3.55 16.21
N LYS A 144 25.49 4.35 15.61
CA LYS A 144 26.85 4.59 16.12
C LYS A 144 26.85 5.39 17.42
N GLU A 145 25.95 6.36 17.56
CA GLU A 145 25.82 7.19 18.77
C GLU A 145 25.23 6.39 19.95
N LYS A 146 24.21 5.56 19.68
CA LYS A 146 23.60 4.67 20.68
C LYS A 146 24.56 3.58 21.18
N GLN A 147 25.49 3.12 20.34
CA GLN A 147 26.54 2.17 20.76
C GLN A 147 27.60 2.80 21.68
N ASN A 148 27.83 4.12 21.58
CA ASN A 148 28.84 4.82 22.38
C ASN A 148 28.30 5.37 23.71
N GLY A 149 26.98 5.52 23.85
CA GLY A 149 26.31 5.83 25.11
C GLY A 149 26.19 4.57 25.99
N ARG A 150 26.97 4.50 27.07
CA ARG A 150 26.84 3.46 28.11
C ARG A 150 25.41 3.41 28.65
N GLY A 151 24.63 2.45 28.16
CA GLY A 151 23.25 2.22 28.57
C GLY A 151 22.55 1.35 27.54
N MET A 152 22.86 0.04 27.56
CA MET A 152 22.09 -0.99 26.85
C MET A 152 20.67 -1.05 27.43
N SER A 153 19.85 -0.07 27.05
CA SER A 153 18.41 -0.17 27.13
C SER A 153 17.98 -1.12 26.01
N TYR A 154 17.49 -2.28 26.40
CA TYR A 154 16.78 -3.25 25.58
C TYR A 154 15.52 -2.59 24.98
N PHE A 155 15.67 -1.63 24.07
CA PHE A 155 14.59 -1.24 23.17
C PHE A 155 14.60 -2.24 22.01
N GLU A 156 13.96 -3.36 22.33
CA GLU A 156 13.10 -4.16 21.46
C GLU A 156 12.83 -3.44 20.14
N SER A 157 13.64 -3.77 19.13
CA SER A 157 13.30 -3.49 17.76
C SER A 157 12.09 -4.36 17.41
N ARG A 158 10.89 -3.85 17.71
CA ARG A 158 9.68 -4.19 16.97
C ARG A 158 9.81 -3.61 15.55
N ALA A 159 10.85 -4.05 14.83
CA ALA A 159 10.64 -4.41 13.45
C ALA A 159 9.43 -5.35 13.48
N VAL A 160 8.48 -5.16 12.58
CA VAL A 160 7.46 -6.16 12.28
C VAL A 160 8.19 -7.39 11.74
N ARG A 161 8.88 -8.12 12.63
CA ARG A 161 9.35 -9.47 12.39
C ARG A 161 8.05 -10.25 12.35
N VAL A 162 7.78 -10.88 11.22
CA VAL A 162 6.86 -12.00 11.15
C VAL A 162 7.39 -13.01 12.16
N THR A 163 6.90 -12.95 13.40
CA THR A 163 7.33 -13.80 14.54
C THR A 163 6.79 -15.22 14.42
N GLU A 164 5.90 -15.43 13.45
CA GLU A 164 5.25 -16.69 13.20
C GLU A 164 6.10 -17.54 12.26
N ILE A 165 6.48 -18.73 12.74
CA ILE A 165 7.07 -19.76 11.89
C ILE A 165 6.02 -20.16 10.86
N THR A 166 6.43 -20.36 9.61
CA THR A 166 5.55 -20.92 8.57
C THR A 166 6.08 -22.26 8.08
N HIS A 167 5.16 -23.08 7.55
CA HIS A 167 5.50 -24.36 6.96
C HIS A 167 6.47 -24.16 5.78
N GLY A 168 7.52 -24.99 5.72
CA GLY A 168 8.51 -24.97 4.64
C GLY A 168 9.71 -24.02 4.84
N MET A 169 9.75 -23.24 5.94
CA MET A 169 10.91 -22.43 6.31
C MET A 169 12.17 -23.28 6.50
N SER A 170 13.34 -22.72 6.19
CA SER A 170 14.63 -23.39 6.40
C SER A 170 15.11 -23.26 7.85
N LYS A 171 16.01 -24.17 8.25
CA LYS A 171 16.70 -24.13 9.55
C LYS A 171 17.31 -22.75 9.87
N LEU A 172 17.96 -22.13 8.89
CA LEU A 172 18.60 -20.81 9.05
C LEU A 172 17.56 -19.71 9.30
N GLN A 173 16.45 -19.72 8.56
CA GLN A 173 15.38 -18.74 8.75
C GLN A 173 14.76 -18.84 10.15
N VAL A 174 14.58 -20.06 10.66
CA VAL A 174 14.10 -20.27 12.03
C VAL A 174 15.13 -19.74 13.05
N GLN A 175 16.43 -19.92 12.81
CA GLN A 175 17.47 -19.37 13.67
C GLN A 175 17.51 -17.84 13.65
N ASP A 176 17.28 -17.22 12.49
CA ASP A 176 17.24 -15.77 12.36
C ASP A 176 16.01 -15.17 13.08
N LEU A 177 14.90 -15.90 13.10
CA LEU A 177 13.65 -15.49 13.75
C LEU A 177 13.65 -15.73 15.26
N TRP A 178 13.90 -16.98 15.69
CA TRP A 178 13.76 -17.42 17.08
C TRP A 178 15.09 -17.57 17.82
N GLY A 179 16.22 -17.38 17.14
CA GLY A 179 17.56 -17.54 17.72
C GLY A 179 18.07 -18.98 17.68
N ARG A 180 19.11 -19.26 18.47
CA ARG A 180 19.70 -20.62 18.51
C ARG A 180 18.86 -21.55 19.38
N PRO A 181 18.55 -22.78 18.93
CA PRO A 181 17.80 -23.74 19.72
C PRO A 181 18.57 -24.13 20.98
N THR A 182 17.86 -24.34 22.08
CA THR A 182 18.46 -24.81 23.34
C THR A 182 18.79 -26.29 23.28
N ARG A 183 17.96 -27.06 22.56
CA ARG A 183 18.14 -28.50 22.37
C ARG A 183 17.73 -28.91 20.96
N VAL A 184 18.54 -29.75 20.34
CA VAL A 184 18.29 -30.35 19.02
C VAL A 184 18.27 -31.86 19.19
N ASP A 185 17.14 -32.49 18.93
CA ASP A 185 16.99 -33.95 18.91
C ASP A 185 16.86 -34.41 17.45
N VAL A 186 17.73 -35.32 17.01
CA VAL A 186 17.71 -35.86 15.63
C VAL A 186 16.95 -37.17 15.59
N ALA A 187 15.97 -37.31 14.71
CA ALA A 187 15.16 -38.51 14.56
C ALA A 187 15.67 -39.37 13.39
N GLY A 188 16.28 -40.52 13.69
CA GLY A 188 16.73 -41.48 12.68
C GLY A 188 18.09 -41.14 12.09
N ASN A 189 18.24 -41.26 10.76
CA ASN A 189 19.50 -40.98 10.07
C ASN A 189 19.71 -39.45 9.95
N PRO A 190 20.82 -38.88 10.46
CA PRO A 190 21.13 -37.46 10.34
C PRO A 190 21.12 -36.92 8.91
N ALA A 191 21.36 -37.77 7.90
CA ALA A 191 21.32 -37.38 6.50
C ALA A 191 19.94 -36.91 6.02
N ASN A 192 18.87 -37.34 6.70
CA ASN A 192 17.50 -36.96 6.34
C ASN A 192 17.08 -35.62 6.96
N GLU A 193 17.92 -34.99 7.79
CA GLU A 193 17.66 -33.70 8.44
C GLU A 193 16.30 -33.63 9.14
N ASN A 194 15.86 -34.75 9.71
CA ASN A 194 14.64 -34.84 10.51
C ASN A 194 14.99 -34.51 11.96
N GLU A 195 14.65 -33.30 12.38
CA GLU A 195 15.13 -32.73 13.64
C GLU A 195 13.97 -32.11 14.43
N ARG A 196 14.02 -32.21 15.76
CA ARG A 196 13.15 -31.48 16.66
C ARG A 196 13.99 -30.49 17.45
N TRP A 197 13.65 -29.22 17.32
CA TRP A 197 14.32 -28.13 18.02
C TRP A 197 13.45 -27.62 19.15
N SER A 198 14.02 -27.45 20.33
CA SER A 198 13.35 -26.87 21.50
C SER A 198 13.93 -25.51 21.86
N PHE A 199 13.05 -24.55 22.11
CA PHE A 199 13.37 -23.19 22.53
C PHE A 199 12.72 -22.91 23.88
N TYR A 200 13.47 -22.25 24.77
CA TYR A 200 12.96 -21.78 26.05
C TYR A 200 12.82 -20.26 26.01
N GLU A 201 11.58 -19.77 26.08
CA GLU A 201 11.29 -18.34 26.16
C GLU A 201 10.29 -18.08 27.29
N SER A 202 10.66 -17.23 28.24
CA SER A 202 9.79 -16.81 29.36
C SER A 202 9.14 -17.95 30.15
N GLY A 203 9.87 -19.07 30.33
CA GLY A 203 9.40 -20.24 31.08
C GLY A 203 8.48 -21.19 30.32
N LYS A 204 8.15 -20.88 29.05
CA LYS A 204 7.40 -21.74 28.13
C LYS A 204 8.33 -22.43 27.15
N VAL A 205 7.99 -23.65 26.76
CA VAL A 205 8.77 -24.46 25.82
C VAL A 205 8.09 -24.40 24.46
N ARG A 206 8.80 -23.91 23.45
CA ARG A 206 8.36 -23.96 22.05
C ARG A 206 9.15 -25.01 21.30
N GLN A 207 8.48 -25.80 20.49
CA GLN A 207 9.09 -26.88 19.73
C GLN A 207 8.84 -26.70 18.23
N VAL A 208 9.86 -26.96 17.42
CA VAL A 208 9.79 -26.90 15.96
C VAL A 208 10.26 -28.24 15.39
N PHE A 209 9.51 -28.77 14.44
CA PHE A 209 9.78 -30.04 13.78
C PHE A 209 10.22 -29.79 12.35
N PHE A 210 11.36 -30.40 11.98
CA PHE A 210 11.94 -30.34 10.66
C PHE A 210 11.84 -31.70 9.98
N GLU A 211 11.48 -31.67 8.69
CA GLU A 211 11.57 -32.81 7.78
C GLU A 211 12.37 -32.38 6.55
N ASN A 212 13.40 -33.15 6.19
CA ASN A 212 14.32 -32.83 5.09
C ASN A 212 14.85 -31.38 5.15
N GLY A 213 15.17 -30.90 6.36
CA GLY A 213 15.75 -29.57 6.59
C GLY A 213 14.77 -28.40 6.51
N ARG A 214 13.46 -28.68 6.39
CA ARG A 214 12.40 -27.66 6.33
C ARG A 214 11.38 -27.86 7.44
N VAL A 215 10.75 -26.78 7.90
CA VAL A 215 9.73 -26.84 8.94
C VAL A 215 8.50 -27.59 8.44
N ALA A 216 8.15 -28.67 9.12
CA ALA A 216 6.91 -29.42 8.92
C ALA A 216 5.82 -29.02 9.92
N GLY A 217 6.20 -28.57 11.13
CA GLY A 217 5.25 -28.13 12.15
C GLY A 217 5.90 -27.52 13.38
N TRP A 218 5.10 -26.94 14.26
CA TRP A 218 5.59 -26.35 15.51
C TRP A 218 4.49 -26.38 16.60
N ILE A 219 4.93 -26.37 17.86
CA ILE A 219 4.07 -26.32 19.05
C ILE A 219 4.51 -25.10 19.87
N VAL A 220 3.55 -24.23 20.18
CA VAL A 220 3.72 -23.07 21.06
C VAL A 220 2.77 -23.26 22.24
N ASP A 221 3.33 -23.47 23.43
CA ASP A 221 2.58 -23.60 24.69
C ASP A 221 2.68 -22.31 25.53
#